data_AF-A0A9P1CM46-F1
#
_entry.id   AF-A0A9P1CM46-F1
#
_cell.length_a   1.000
_cell.length_b   1.000
_cell.length_c   1.000
_cell.angle_alpha   90.00
_cell.angle_beta   90.00
_cell.angle_gamma   90.00
#
_symmetry.space_group_name_H-M   'P 1'
#
loop_
_entity.id
_entity.type
_entity.pdbx_description
1 polymer ?
#
loop_
_entity_poly.entity_id
_entity_poly.type
_entity_poly.pdbx_seq_one_letter_code
_entity_poly.pdbx_strand_id
1 'polypeptide(L)'
;MAFQEAQGSGEVTDVEKKMRRLLVQAYGSLSKEQCRSVAEEKLKCRLSFFHQTKYRKVDRVLEHWNWYLYCLTFCSQSFSDQRRWANTLEEPVQGVFVVRMPLDSVDLYFFAKLLRLQILLLQFCEKALRFGDNGVTLHLVTYGGMWAPLLSTKLWLQEKADLSGSIVQIDSSLKGSLAPFAGKTACVLGYDVDKDYHIAATTRLFPLKSVQISEIIARSEDRNITFWRHHSRHDEPPLRGIPDKAVEFQILLHLLRLEVGQRLEDLHEVMAGRCPRPELQEDLAPWEDFVSGRAVQNSDSRDSLWASSLPLQEVVAMLFEGKGVWTKCLVPVGPQPDKVDFLTCRVQDFICLKQVVEVVDEHDDKFSEVTFLAHTASDKQAKLLSSDAVCSWLVLHNFLPDQSHQRFRQLVKLHKGDTAIVTERRRGKWNGWAKGSVIASSQSIQSDDFGEGDFKLALLRPQIWIARIEAQRYPKKVESGM
;
A
#
# COMPACT_ATOMS: atom_id res chain seq x y z
N MET A 1 24.29 -6.15 -29.21
CA MET A 1 25.00 -5.62 -30.39
C MET A 1 24.33 -6.01 -31.71
N ALA A 2 24.02 -7.29 -31.99
CA ALA A 2 23.32 -7.68 -33.23
C ALA A 2 21.93 -7.04 -33.48
N PHE A 3 21.20 -6.61 -32.43
CA PHE A 3 19.92 -5.89 -32.58
C PHE A 3 20.04 -4.38 -32.88
N GLN A 4 21.22 -3.77 -32.64
CA GLN A 4 21.46 -2.36 -32.92
C GLN A 4 22.03 -2.13 -34.33
N GLU A 5 22.70 -3.13 -34.91
CA GLU A 5 23.21 -3.06 -36.29
C GLU A 5 22.13 -3.40 -37.34
N ALA A 6 21.05 -4.09 -36.96
CA ALA A 6 19.90 -4.39 -37.82
C ALA A 6 18.91 -3.21 -37.96
N GLN A 7 19.41 -1.97 -38.08
CA GLN A 7 18.57 -0.79 -38.38
C GLN A 7 18.13 -0.71 -39.85
N GLY A 8 18.50 -1.67 -40.68
CA GLY A 8 17.77 -1.96 -41.91
C GLY A 8 16.44 -2.65 -41.57
N SER A 9 15.31 -1.96 -41.73
CA SER A 9 13.96 -2.46 -41.41
C SER A 9 13.60 -3.84 -42.02
N GLY A 10 14.31 -4.26 -43.07
CA GLY A 10 14.14 -5.56 -43.71
C GLY A 10 14.54 -6.75 -42.85
N GLU A 11 15.73 -6.72 -42.21
CA GLU A 11 16.27 -7.90 -41.52
C GLU A 11 15.46 -8.27 -40.27
N VAL A 12 15.03 -7.28 -39.49
CA VAL A 12 14.20 -7.49 -38.29
C VAL A 12 12.86 -8.13 -38.67
N THR A 13 12.29 -7.72 -39.80
CA THR A 13 11.00 -8.26 -40.28
C THR A 13 11.13 -9.74 -40.68
N ASP A 14 12.24 -10.11 -41.34
CA ASP A 14 12.48 -11.49 -41.76
C ASP A 14 12.72 -12.43 -40.57
N VAL A 15 13.42 -11.97 -39.54
CA VAL A 15 13.62 -12.73 -38.29
C VAL A 15 12.28 -12.97 -37.60
N GLU A 16 11.46 -11.93 -37.43
CA GLU A 16 10.12 -12.08 -36.82
C GLU A 16 9.25 -13.06 -37.61
N LYS A 17 9.27 -12.95 -38.95
CA LYS A 17 8.52 -13.86 -39.84
C LYS A 17 8.93 -15.31 -39.63
N LYS A 18 10.23 -15.56 -39.52
CA LYS A 18 10.78 -16.89 -39.27
C LYS A 18 10.34 -17.42 -37.90
N MET A 19 10.43 -16.59 -36.86
CA MET A 19 9.99 -16.96 -35.50
C MET A 19 8.49 -17.30 -35.45
N ARG A 20 7.64 -16.47 -36.05
CA ARG A 20 6.20 -16.71 -36.12
C ARG A 20 5.85 -17.99 -36.87
N ARG A 21 6.53 -18.28 -37.98
CA ARG A 21 6.37 -19.54 -38.71
C ARG A 21 6.76 -20.76 -37.87
N LEU A 22 7.87 -20.68 -37.13
CA LEU A 22 8.28 -21.76 -36.22
C LEU A 22 7.22 -22.01 -35.14
N LEU A 23 6.63 -20.95 -34.59
CA LEU A 23 5.57 -21.06 -33.60
C LEU A 23 4.30 -21.70 -34.19
N VAL A 24 3.88 -21.28 -35.38
CA VAL A 24 2.71 -21.86 -36.07
C VAL A 24 2.96 -23.34 -36.41
N GLN A 25 4.16 -23.70 -36.85
CA GLN A 25 4.54 -25.10 -37.07
C GLN A 25 4.48 -25.92 -35.78
N ALA A 26 5.00 -25.36 -34.67
CA ALA A 26 4.94 -26.02 -33.38
C ALA A 26 3.49 -26.25 -32.95
N TYR A 27 2.61 -25.25 -33.07
CA TYR A 27 1.18 -25.43 -32.79
C TYR A 27 0.49 -26.41 -33.72
N GLY A 28 0.83 -26.41 -35.01
CA GLY A 28 0.27 -27.34 -36.00
C GLY A 28 0.71 -28.78 -35.80
N SER A 29 1.82 -29.01 -35.08
CA SER A 29 2.32 -30.35 -34.76
C SER A 29 1.71 -30.97 -33.49
N LEU A 30 0.91 -30.21 -32.73
CA LEU A 30 0.31 -30.69 -31.49
C LEU A 30 -0.79 -31.72 -31.75
N SER A 31 -0.89 -32.72 -30.88
CA SER A 31 -2.07 -33.60 -30.84
C SER A 31 -3.33 -32.81 -30.46
N LYS A 32 -4.52 -33.39 -30.67
CA LYS A 32 -5.79 -32.75 -30.29
C LYS A 32 -5.86 -32.48 -28.78
N GLU A 33 -5.37 -33.41 -27.96
CA GLU A 33 -5.33 -33.26 -26.50
C GLU A 33 -4.37 -32.14 -26.08
N GLN A 34 -3.19 -32.09 -26.70
CA GLN A 34 -2.20 -31.04 -26.44
C GLN A 34 -2.73 -29.66 -26.86
N CYS A 35 -3.41 -29.58 -28.02
CA CYS A 35 -4.04 -28.36 -28.50
C CYS A 35 -5.12 -27.87 -27.51
N ARG A 36 -5.94 -28.78 -26.97
CA ARG A 36 -6.92 -28.46 -25.93
C ARG A 36 -6.26 -27.90 -24.66
N SER A 37 -5.20 -28.55 -24.18
CA SER A 37 -4.45 -28.09 -23.01
C SER A 37 -3.81 -26.72 -23.24
N VAL A 38 -3.23 -26.47 -24.41
CA VAL A 38 -2.70 -25.15 -24.78
C VAL A 38 -3.82 -24.10 -24.82
N ALA A 39 -4.98 -24.43 -25.37
CA ALA A 39 -6.13 -23.54 -25.41
C ALA A 39 -6.63 -23.19 -24.01
N GLU A 40 -6.61 -24.13 -23.06
CA GLU A 40 -6.88 -23.87 -21.64
C GLU A 40 -5.89 -22.90 -21.03
N GLU A 41 -4.58 -23.11 -21.25
CA GLU A 41 -3.54 -22.20 -20.75
C GLU A 41 -3.64 -20.81 -21.38
N LYS A 42 -3.97 -20.72 -22.68
CA LYS A 42 -4.24 -19.44 -23.34
C LYS A 42 -5.49 -18.74 -22.81
N LEU A 43 -6.47 -19.44 -22.23
CA LEU A 43 -7.60 -18.77 -21.57
C LEU A 43 -7.24 -18.24 -20.18
N LYS A 44 -6.35 -18.93 -19.46
CA LYS A 44 -5.85 -18.50 -18.14
C LYS A 44 -4.86 -17.33 -18.25
N CYS A 45 -4.09 -17.28 -19.33
CA CYS A 45 -3.11 -16.22 -19.57
C CYS A 45 -3.78 -14.86 -19.81
N ARG A 46 -3.57 -13.89 -18.90
CA ARG A 46 -4.10 -12.52 -19.04
C ARG A 46 -3.63 -11.78 -20.30
N LEU A 47 -2.46 -12.15 -20.81
CA LEU A 47 -1.82 -11.53 -21.98
C LEU A 47 -2.29 -12.15 -23.31
N SER A 48 -2.99 -13.29 -23.26
CA SER A 48 -3.51 -13.96 -24.45
C SER A 48 -4.65 -13.18 -25.09
N PHE A 49 -4.67 -13.17 -26.42
CA PHE A 49 -5.76 -12.64 -27.22
C PHE A 49 -7.13 -13.21 -26.80
N PHE A 50 -7.21 -14.51 -26.52
CA PHE A 50 -8.47 -15.16 -26.15
C PHE A 50 -8.99 -14.68 -24.79
N HIS A 51 -8.09 -14.41 -23.84
CA HIS A 51 -8.46 -13.83 -22.56
C HIS A 51 -8.96 -12.38 -22.74
N GLN A 52 -8.22 -11.56 -23.49
CA GLN A 52 -8.55 -10.15 -23.72
C GLN A 52 -9.86 -9.97 -24.50
N THR A 53 -10.17 -10.87 -25.42
CA THR A 53 -11.44 -10.91 -26.17
C THR A 53 -12.56 -11.63 -25.43
N LYS A 54 -12.34 -12.00 -24.17
CA LYS A 54 -13.34 -12.58 -23.26
C LYS A 54 -13.93 -13.91 -23.74
N TYR A 55 -13.13 -14.74 -24.41
CA TYR A 55 -13.50 -16.14 -24.62
C TYR A 55 -13.65 -16.82 -23.26
N ARG A 56 -14.70 -17.62 -23.09
CA ARG A 56 -15.00 -18.30 -21.82
C ARG A 56 -14.86 -19.81 -21.87
N LYS A 57 -14.75 -20.39 -23.06
CA LYS A 57 -14.79 -21.83 -23.29
C LYS A 57 -13.68 -22.25 -24.22
N VAL A 58 -13.01 -23.35 -23.88
CA VAL A 58 -11.93 -23.96 -24.67
C VAL A 58 -12.43 -24.33 -26.06
N ASP A 59 -13.63 -24.87 -26.19
CA ASP A 59 -14.18 -25.29 -27.49
C ASP A 59 -14.32 -24.08 -28.45
N ARG A 60 -14.68 -22.89 -27.96
CA ARG A 60 -14.72 -21.67 -28.77
C ARG A 60 -13.34 -21.23 -29.23
N VAL A 61 -12.31 -21.42 -28.39
CA VAL A 61 -10.91 -21.16 -28.77
C VAL A 61 -10.49 -22.12 -29.88
N LEU A 62 -10.82 -23.41 -29.74
CA LEU A 62 -10.52 -24.44 -30.73
C LEU A 62 -11.25 -24.22 -32.07
N GLU A 63 -12.50 -23.77 -32.05
CA GLU A 63 -13.24 -23.35 -33.25
C GLU A 63 -12.50 -22.25 -34.05
N HIS A 64 -11.82 -21.33 -33.35
CA HIS A 64 -11.09 -20.21 -33.96
C HIS A 64 -9.58 -20.47 -34.07
N TRP A 65 -9.12 -21.68 -33.78
CA TRP A 65 -7.69 -21.99 -33.70
C TRP A 65 -6.97 -21.79 -35.02
N ASN A 66 -7.55 -22.28 -36.12
CA ASN A 66 -6.96 -22.15 -37.45
C ASN A 66 -6.85 -20.67 -37.87
N TRP A 67 -7.85 -19.85 -37.53
CA TRP A 67 -7.82 -18.41 -37.77
C TRP A 67 -6.76 -17.72 -36.92
N TYR A 68 -6.64 -18.08 -35.64
CA TYR A 68 -5.57 -17.59 -34.76
C TYR A 68 -4.17 -17.91 -35.31
N LEU A 69 -3.94 -19.16 -35.74
CA LEU A 69 -2.67 -19.59 -36.35
C LEU A 69 -2.38 -18.84 -37.65
N TYR A 70 -3.40 -18.60 -38.48
CA TYR A 70 -3.26 -17.78 -39.67
C TYR A 70 -2.82 -16.35 -39.31
N CYS A 71 -3.50 -15.70 -38.36
CA CYS A 71 -3.14 -14.36 -37.88
C CYS A 71 -1.74 -14.29 -37.26
N LEU A 72 -1.26 -15.37 -36.63
CA LEU A 72 0.09 -15.43 -36.08
C LEU A 72 1.18 -15.37 -37.16
N THR A 73 0.90 -15.74 -38.42
CA THR A 73 1.91 -15.76 -39.50
C THR A 73 2.41 -14.38 -39.94
N PHE A 74 1.70 -13.31 -39.57
CA PHE A 74 2.03 -11.95 -39.99
C PHE A 74 2.95 -11.25 -39.00
N CYS A 75 3.97 -10.54 -39.52
CA CYS A 75 4.92 -9.77 -38.72
C CYS A 75 4.31 -8.46 -38.24
N SER A 76 4.86 -7.90 -37.16
CA SER A 76 4.40 -6.66 -36.54
C SER A 76 4.58 -5.46 -37.48
N GLN A 77 5.67 -5.45 -38.27
CA GLN A 77 5.97 -4.41 -39.26
C GLN A 77 5.29 -4.59 -40.62
N SER A 78 4.67 -5.74 -40.91
CA SER A 78 3.94 -5.95 -42.17
C SER A 78 2.78 -4.97 -42.37
N PHE A 79 2.45 -4.19 -41.34
CA PHE A 79 1.26 -3.35 -41.27
C PHE A 79 1.56 -1.86 -41.08
N SER A 80 2.82 -1.45 -40.94
CA SER A 80 3.19 -0.03 -40.94
C SER A 80 3.18 0.58 -42.34
N ASP A 81 3.31 -0.23 -43.38
CA ASP A 81 3.15 0.18 -44.79
C ASP A 81 1.68 0.12 -45.23
N GLN A 82 0.85 1.04 -44.70
CA GLN A 82 -0.54 1.21 -45.16
C GLN A 82 -0.64 1.35 -46.70
N ARG A 83 0.39 1.91 -47.35
CA ARG A 83 0.45 2.12 -48.79
C ARG A 83 0.63 0.85 -49.61
N ARG A 84 1.33 -0.18 -49.11
CA ARG A 84 1.55 -1.42 -49.89
C ARG A 84 0.27 -2.26 -49.96
N TRP A 85 -0.43 -2.42 -48.85
CA TRP A 85 -1.67 -3.19 -48.81
C TRP A 85 -2.81 -2.56 -49.59
N ALA A 86 -2.87 -1.23 -49.62
CA ALA A 86 -3.83 -0.49 -50.44
C ALA A 86 -3.61 -0.70 -51.95
N ASN A 87 -2.39 -1.06 -52.37
CA ASN A 87 -2.01 -1.19 -53.79
C ASN A 87 -2.05 -2.63 -54.32
N THR A 88 -2.11 -3.66 -53.46
CA THR A 88 -2.19 -5.08 -53.88
C THR A 88 -3.60 -5.59 -54.08
N LEU A 89 -4.62 -4.84 -53.66
CA LEU A 89 -6.02 -5.17 -53.89
C LEU A 89 -6.51 -4.33 -55.08
N GLU A 90 -6.99 -4.98 -56.13
CA GLU A 90 -7.48 -4.32 -57.36
C GLU A 90 -8.67 -3.37 -57.10
N GLU A 91 -9.31 -3.48 -55.94
CA GLU A 91 -10.31 -2.53 -55.44
C GLU A 91 -10.05 -2.19 -53.96
N PRO A 92 -10.24 -0.92 -53.53
CA PRO A 92 -10.13 -0.54 -52.14
C PRO A 92 -11.28 -1.18 -51.35
N VAL A 93 -11.00 -2.34 -50.73
CA VAL A 93 -11.94 -2.97 -49.80
C VAL A 93 -12.07 -2.04 -48.58
N GLN A 94 -13.11 -1.21 -48.57
CA GLN A 94 -13.51 -0.44 -47.40
C GLN A 94 -13.77 -1.42 -46.24
N GLY A 95 -12.90 -1.42 -45.24
CA GLY A 95 -13.08 -2.21 -44.02
C GLY A 95 -12.14 -3.40 -43.81
N VAL A 96 -10.98 -3.49 -44.48
CA VAL A 96 -9.94 -4.47 -44.08
C VAL A 96 -9.32 -4.05 -42.75
N PHE A 97 -9.86 -4.58 -41.65
CA PHE A 97 -9.27 -4.47 -40.33
C PHE A 97 -8.09 -5.43 -40.22
N VAL A 98 -6.90 -4.86 -40.15
CA VAL A 98 -5.69 -5.62 -39.89
C VAL A 98 -5.67 -6.05 -38.42
N VAL A 99 -5.82 -7.35 -38.17
CA VAL A 99 -5.72 -7.93 -36.82
C VAL A 99 -4.25 -8.25 -36.52
N ARG A 100 -3.64 -7.48 -35.62
CA ARG A 100 -2.32 -7.81 -35.07
C ARG A 100 -2.50 -8.84 -33.95
N MET A 101 -1.87 -10.00 -34.09
CA MET A 101 -1.90 -11.02 -33.04
C MET A 101 -0.69 -10.85 -32.11
N PRO A 102 -0.89 -10.34 -30.87
CA PRO A 102 0.19 -10.21 -29.90
C PRO A 102 0.69 -11.60 -29.48
N LEU A 103 1.99 -11.71 -29.21
CA LEU A 103 2.55 -12.89 -28.57
C LEU A 103 2.26 -12.82 -27.07
N ASP A 104 1.91 -13.97 -26.49
CA ASP A 104 1.62 -14.12 -25.07
C ASP A 104 2.63 -15.03 -24.35
N SER A 105 2.44 -15.24 -23.05
CA SER A 105 3.36 -16.06 -22.25
C SER A 105 3.36 -17.54 -22.64
N VAL A 106 2.26 -18.04 -23.22
CA VAL A 106 2.19 -19.42 -23.74
C VAL A 106 3.06 -19.52 -24.99
N ASP A 107 3.03 -18.52 -25.87
CA ASP A 107 3.92 -18.46 -27.05
C ASP A 107 5.40 -18.43 -26.62
N LEU A 108 5.74 -17.69 -25.56
CA LEU A 108 7.10 -17.64 -25.01
C LEU A 108 7.57 -19.01 -24.50
N TYR A 109 6.70 -19.81 -23.88
CA TYR A 109 7.04 -21.18 -23.48
C TYR A 109 7.48 -22.02 -24.69
N PHE A 110 6.77 -21.93 -25.81
CA PHE A 110 7.15 -22.62 -27.05
C PHE A 110 8.48 -22.11 -27.59
N PHE A 111 8.71 -20.80 -27.59
CA PHE A 111 10.00 -20.24 -28.01
C PHE A 111 11.16 -20.71 -27.15
N ALA A 112 11.01 -20.72 -25.82
CA ALA A 112 12.04 -21.23 -24.90
C ALA A 112 12.43 -22.67 -25.26
N LYS A 113 11.45 -23.52 -25.54
CA LYS A 113 11.67 -24.92 -25.93
C LYS A 113 12.28 -25.06 -27.33
N LEU A 114 11.74 -24.38 -28.32
CA LEU A 114 12.19 -24.46 -29.72
C LEU A 114 13.62 -23.95 -29.90
N LEU A 115 13.96 -22.88 -29.19
CA LEU A 115 15.26 -22.21 -29.29
C LEU A 115 16.27 -22.71 -28.23
N ARG A 116 15.87 -23.66 -27.37
CA ARG A 116 16.68 -24.21 -26.28
C ARG A 116 17.33 -23.12 -25.42
N LEU A 117 16.52 -22.14 -25.04
CA LEU A 117 16.93 -21.01 -24.22
C LEU A 117 16.02 -20.89 -23.00
N GLN A 118 16.49 -20.18 -21.98
CA GLN A 118 15.67 -19.82 -20.84
C GLN A 118 15.07 -18.44 -21.08
N ILE A 119 13.78 -18.24 -20.81
CA ILE A 119 13.14 -16.91 -20.83
C ILE A 119 12.72 -16.57 -19.41
N LEU A 120 13.22 -15.44 -18.90
CA LEU A 120 12.72 -14.82 -17.68
C LEU A 120 11.83 -13.65 -18.06
N LEU A 121 10.53 -13.78 -17.80
CA LEU A 121 9.55 -12.73 -18.03
C LEU A 121 9.24 -12.00 -16.71
N LEU A 122 9.66 -10.74 -16.62
CA LEU A 122 9.31 -9.84 -15.54
C LEU A 122 7.96 -9.18 -15.86
N GLN A 123 6.99 -9.43 -14.99
CA GLN A 123 5.67 -8.81 -15.05
C GLN A 123 5.59 -7.77 -13.93
N PHE A 124 5.13 -6.56 -14.24
CA PHE A 124 5.03 -5.49 -13.25
C PHE A 124 4.10 -5.89 -12.09
N CYS A 125 4.59 -5.82 -10.85
CA CYS A 125 3.89 -6.23 -9.63
C CYS A 125 3.41 -7.69 -9.58
N GLU A 126 3.86 -8.54 -10.50
CA GLU A 126 3.53 -9.96 -10.53
C GLU A 126 4.81 -10.80 -10.40
N LYS A 127 4.65 -12.07 -10.00
CA LYS A 127 5.79 -12.98 -9.86
C LYS A 127 6.41 -13.24 -11.24
N ALA A 128 7.73 -13.09 -11.34
CA ALA A 128 8.45 -13.37 -12.57
C ALA A 128 8.21 -14.81 -13.06
N LEU A 129 7.88 -14.96 -14.34
CA LEU A 129 7.68 -16.26 -14.97
C LEU A 129 8.99 -16.74 -15.60
N ARG A 130 9.25 -18.04 -15.47
CA ARG A 130 10.44 -18.70 -16.02
C ARG A 130 10.01 -19.78 -16.99
N PHE A 131 10.56 -19.74 -18.20
CA PHE A 131 10.32 -20.73 -19.23
C PHE A 131 11.64 -21.36 -19.66
N GLY A 132 11.67 -22.68 -19.82
CA GLY A 132 12.88 -23.43 -20.14
C GLY A 132 13.77 -23.68 -18.92
N ASP A 133 14.53 -24.77 -18.99
CA ASP A 133 15.26 -25.28 -17.82
C ASP A 133 16.75 -24.93 -17.85
N ASN A 134 17.34 -24.82 -19.04
CA ASN A 134 18.78 -24.61 -19.23
C ASN A 134 19.05 -23.83 -20.52
N GLY A 135 20.09 -22.99 -20.52
CA GLY A 135 20.58 -22.27 -21.70
C GLY A 135 20.87 -20.79 -21.42
N VAL A 136 21.09 -20.04 -22.50
CA VAL A 136 21.22 -18.58 -22.42
C VAL A 136 19.88 -18.00 -21.95
N THR A 137 19.91 -17.13 -20.94
CA THR A 137 18.70 -16.50 -20.41
C THR A 137 18.38 -15.23 -21.19
N LEU A 138 17.22 -15.21 -21.85
CA LEU A 138 16.61 -14.01 -22.41
C LEU A 138 15.72 -13.37 -21.35
N HIS A 139 16.01 -12.11 -21.04
CA HIS A 139 15.23 -11.33 -20.08
C HIS A 139 14.24 -10.43 -20.80
N LEU A 140 12.96 -10.58 -20.48
CA LEU A 140 11.88 -9.78 -21.02
C LEU A 140 11.15 -9.07 -19.89
N VAL A 141 10.72 -7.84 -20.13
CA VAL A 141 9.74 -7.15 -19.28
C VAL A 141 8.44 -6.99 -20.07
N THR A 142 7.31 -7.13 -19.40
CA THR A 142 6.00 -6.80 -19.97
C THR A 142 5.22 -5.83 -19.10
N TYR A 143 4.58 -4.87 -19.77
CA TYR A 143 3.68 -3.91 -19.16
C TYR A 143 2.63 -3.47 -20.20
N GLY A 144 1.35 -3.49 -19.83
CA GLY A 144 0.26 -3.05 -20.71
C GLY A 144 0.16 -3.80 -22.05
N GLY A 145 0.55 -5.08 -22.09
CA GLY A 145 0.57 -5.88 -23.33
C GLY A 145 1.75 -5.59 -24.27
N MET A 146 2.66 -4.71 -23.87
CA MET A 146 3.92 -4.47 -24.57
C MET A 146 5.03 -5.32 -23.96
N TRP A 147 6.06 -5.58 -24.75
CA TRP A 147 7.20 -6.39 -24.37
C TRP A 147 8.47 -5.64 -24.76
N ALA A 148 9.46 -5.65 -23.87
CA ALA A 148 10.79 -5.15 -24.20
C ALA A 148 11.84 -6.16 -23.76
N PRO A 149 12.87 -6.39 -24.60
CA PRO A 149 14.05 -7.10 -24.15
C PRO A 149 14.79 -6.22 -23.14
N LEU A 150 15.15 -6.81 -22.01
CA LEU A 150 16.09 -6.19 -21.09
C LEU A 150 17.48 -6.45 -21.67
N LEU A 151 17.95 -5.51 -22.49
CA LEU A 151 19.21 -5.59 -23.23
C LEU A 151 20.45 -5.53 -22.36
N SER A 152 20.30 -5.24 -21.07
CA SER A 152 21.42 -5.26 -20.15
C SER A 152 21.80 -6.71 -19.85
N THR A 153 23.02 -7.09 -20.21
CA THR A 153 23.72 -8.27 -19.66
C THR A 153 23.94 -8.16 -18.14
N LYS A 154 23.65 -6.98 -17.58
CA LYS A 154 23.60 -6.66 -16.16
C LYS A 154 22.21 -6.14 -15.84
N LEU A 155 21.22 -7.03 -15.79
CA LEU A 155 19.94 -6.72 -15.16
C LEU A 155 20.20 -5.98 -13.84
N TRP A 156 19.31 -5.14 -13.33
CA TRP A 156 19.45 -4.48 -12.03
C TRP A 156 19.28 -5.53 -10.89
N LEU A 157 18.83 -6.73 -11.27
CA LEU A 157 18.88 -8.00 -10.53
C LEU A 157 20.22 -8.75 -10.67
N GLN A 158 21.14 -8.29 -11.53
CA GLN A 158 22.49 -8.78 -11.86
C GLN A 158 23.61 -7.70 -11.81
N GLU A 159 23.30 -6.41 -11.70
CA GLU A 159 23.90 -5.62 -10.63
C GLU A 159 23.57 -6.43 -9.39
N LYS A 160 24.43 -7.42 -9.13
CA LYS A 160 24.59 -7.98 -7.81
C LYS A 160 24.97 -6.74 -7.03
N ALA A 161 23.95 -6.04 -6.51
CA ALA A 161 24.15 -5.01 -5.50
C ALA A 161 25.14 -5.68 -4.58
N ASP A 162 26.37 -5.16 -4.57
CA ASP A 162 27.46 -5.83 -3.91
C ASP A 162 26.94 -6.11 -2.51
N LEU A 163 26.63 -7.38 -2.23
CA LEU A 163 25.94 -7.71 -1.00
C LEU A 163 26.94 -7.62 0.15
N SER A 164 28.20 -7.27 -0.13
CA SER A 164 29.21 -6.92 0.86
C SER A 164 28.64 -5.99 1.94
N GLY A 165 28.73 -6.44 3.18
CA GLY A 165 28.18 -5.76 4.35
C GLY A 165 26.70 -6.03 4.62
N SER A 166 26.01 -6.81 3.77
CA SER A 166 24.61 -7.22 3.97
C SER A 166 24.52 -8.52 4.75
N ILE A 167 23.49 -8.62 5.59
CA ILE A 167 23.10 -9.87 6.26
C ILE A 167 22.00 -10.52 5.43
N VAL A 168 22.19 -11.78 5.06
CA VAL A 168 21.28 -12.54 4.20
C VAL A 168 20.83 -13.82 4.88
N GLN A 169 19.61 -14.28 4.57
CA GLN A 169 19.14 -15.61 4.93
C GLN A 169 19.49 -16.61 3.82
N ILE A 170 20.02 -17.74 4.24
CA ILE A 170 20.42 -18.84 3.38
C ILE A 170 19.22 -19.77 3.16
N ASP A 171 18.98 -20.15 1.91
CA ASP A 171 17.87 -21.02 1.53
C ASP A 171 17.88 -22.33 2.34
N SER A 172 16.73 -22.67 2.95
CA SER A 172 16.56 -23.87 3.76
C SER A 172 16.64 -25.17 2.95
N SER A 173 16.51 -25.09 1.64
CA SER A 173 16.58 -26.24 0.72
C SER A 173 18.01 -26.62 0.28
N LEU A 174 19.04 -25.94 0.81
CA LEU A 174 20.44 -26.20 0.46
C LEU A 174 20.90 -27.62 0.84
N LYS A 175 21.59 -28.26 -0.11
CA LYS A 175 22.12 -29.63 0.03
C LYS A 175 23.65 -29.65 -0.11
N GLY A 176 24.27 -30.76 0.30
CA GLY A 176 25.70 -30.99 0.15
C GLY A 176 26.55 -30.27 1.20
N SER A 177 27.71 -29.77 0.82
CA SER A 177 28.67 -29.12 1.72
C SER A 177 28.14 -27.85 2.40
N LEU A 178 27.08 -27.26 1.85
CA LEU A 178 26.41 -26.07 2.40
C LEU A 178 25.19 -26.39 3.27
N ALA A 179 24.77 -27.66 3.37
CA ALA A 179 23.62 -28.08 4.18
C ALA A 179 23.69 -27.61 5.65
N PRO A 180 24.87 -27.55 6.32
CA PRO A 180 24.96 -27.04 7.70
C PRO A 180 24.58 -25.57 7.87
N PHE A 181 24.51 -24.80 6.78
CA PHE A 181 24.16 -23.39 6.76
C PHE A 181 22.73 -23.13 6.28
N ALA A 182 22.00 -24.15 5.82
CA ALA A 182 20.64 -24.01 5.32
C ALA A 182 19.71 -23.40 6.39
N GLY A 183 18.93 -22.39 5.99
CA GLY A 183 18.00 -21.65 6.88
C GLY A 183 18.66 -20.68 7.86
N LYS A 184 19.99 -20.63 7.92
CA LYS A 184 20.74 -19.71 8.81
C LYS A 184 20.97 -18.36 8.14
N THR A 185 21.42 -17.40 8.93
CA THR A 185 21.83 -16.07 8.45
C THR A 185 23.34 -16.02 8.24
N ALA A 186 23.80 -15.27 7.25
CA ALA A 186 25.21 -15.01 7.00
C ALA A 186 25.46 -13.56 6.58
N CYS A 187 26.64 -13.06 6.90
CA CYS A 187 27.10 -11.78 6.40
C CYS A 187 27.85 -11.98 5.07
N VAL A 188 27.46 -11.29 4.02
CA VAL A 188 28.22 -11.30 2.77
C VAL A 188 29.38 -10.31 2.91
N LEU A 189 30.60 -10.77 2.62
CA LEU A 189 31.82 -9.98 2.78
C LEU A 189 32.38 -9.45 1.46
N GLY A 190 32.00 -10.07 0.35
CA GLY A 190 32.62 -9.86 -0.95
C GLY A 190 31.89 -10.62 -2.04
N TYR A 191 32.19 -10.26 -3.28
CA TYR A 191 31.69 -10.95 -4.45
C TYR A 191 32.86 -11.36 -5.37
N ASP A 192 32.98 -12.65 -5.64
CA ASP A 192 33.99 -13.22 -6.56
C ASP A 192 33.41 -13.22 -7.98
N VAL A 193 33.83 -12.23 -8.78
CA VAL A 193 33.30 -12.00 -10.13
C VAL A 193 33.62 -13.16 -11.07
N ASP A 194 34.82 -13.75 -10.94
CA ASP A 194 35.29 -14.79 -11.85
C ASP A 194 34.52 -16.11 -11.66
N LYS A 195 34.07 -16.38 -10.43
CA LYS A 195 33.40 -17.64 -10.07
C LYS A 195 31.90 -17.50 -9.80
N ASP A 196 31.37 -16.29 -9.92
CA ASP A 196 29.96 -15.95 -9.82
C ASP A 196 29.30 -16.27 -8.45
N TYR A 197 30.02 -16.13 -7.34
CA TYR A 197 29.47 -16.33 -5.98
C TYR A 197 29.80 -15.20 -5.01
N HIS A 198 28.97 -15.05 -3.98
CA HIS A 198 29.24 -14.22 -2.81
C HIS A 198 30.12 -14.98 -1.82
N ILE A 199 31.06 -14.30 -1.18
CA ILE A 199 31.82 -14.84 -0.05
C ILE A 199 31.02 -14.51 1.20
N ALA A 200 30.32 -15.51 1.74
CA ALA A 200 29.49 -15.36 2.93
C ALA A 200 30.21 -15.89 4.18
N ALA A 201 29.93 -15.28 5.32
CA ALA A 201 30.51 -15.59 6.61
C ALA A 201 29.42 -15.89 7.65
N THR A 202 29.54 -17.04 8.29
CA THR A 202 28.88 -17.33 9.57
C THR A 202 29.97 -17.47 10.64
N THR A 203 30.24 -18.68 11.13
CA THR A 203 31.45 -19.04 11.87
C THR A 203 32.61 -19.41 10.95
N ARG A 204 32.33 -19.63 9.66
CA ARG A 204 33.30 -19.95 8.59
C ARG A 204 32.95 -19.18 7.33
N LEU A 205 33.95 -18.99 6.46
CA LEU A 205 33.77 -18.45 5.12
C LEU A 205 33.33 -19.56 4.16
N PHE A 206 32.37 -19.28 3.29
CA PHE A 206 31.93 -20.21 2.25
C PHE A 206 31.39 -19.45 1.03
N PRO A 207 31.49 -20.04 -0.17
CA PRO A 207 30.89 -19.48 -1.37
C PRO A 207 29.36 -19.68 -1.33
N LEU A 208 28.62 -18.63 -1.64
CA LEU A 208 27.17 -18.59 -1.65
C LEU A 208 26.68 -17.96 -2.95
N LYS A 209 25.98 -18.71 -3.80
CA LYS A 209 25.41 -18.18 -5.05
C LYS A 209 24.18 -17.32 -4.76
N SER A 210 23.87 -16.34 -5.61
CA SER A 210 22.69 -15.48 -5.40
C SER A 210 21.38 -16.27 -5.32
N VAL A 211 21.28 -17.40 -6.04
CA VAL A 211 20.09 -18.29 -6.01
C VAL A 211 19.93 -19.07 -4.71
N GLN A 212 20.96 -19.09 -3.87
CA GLN A 212 20.98 -19.79 -2.58
C GLN A 212 20.67 -18.83 -1.41
N ILE A 213 20.38 -17.56 -1.72
CA ILE A 213 19.93 -16.54 -0.79
C ILE A 213 18.41 -16.48 -0.90
N SER A 214 17.70 -16.79 0.19
CA SER A 214 16.24 -16.71 0.23
C SER A 214 15.77 -15.27 0.44
N GLU A 215 16.50 -14.50 1.25
CA GLU A 215 16.11 -13.16 1.69
C GLU A 215 17.33 -12.31 2.09
N ILE A 216 17.22 -10.98 1.98
CA ILE A 216 18.19 -10.01 2.51
C ILE A 216 17.59 -9.42 3.79
N ILE A 217 18.22 -9.68 4.94
CA ILE A 217 17.72 -9.29 6.26
C ILE A 217 18.10 -7.84 6.60
N ALA A 218 19.30 -7.40 6.23
CA ALA A 218 19.78 -6.04 6.49
C ALA A 218 20.86 -5.61 5.51
N ARG A 219 20.91 -4.32 5.13
CA ARG A 219 22.01 -3.73 4.36
C ARG A 219 22.75 -2.68 5.18
N SER A 220 24.07 -2.59 4.98
CA SER A 220 24.88 -1.53 5.60
C SER A 220 24.49 -0.12 5.14
N GLU A 221 23.80 0.02 4.00
CA GLU A 221 23.34 1.28 3.43
C GLU A 221 22.08 1.85 4.12
N ASP A 222 21.37 1.04 4.92
CA ASP A 222 20.13 1.43 5.62
C ASP A 222 20.37 2.40 6.80
N ARG A 223 21.59 2.92 6.97
CA ARG A 223 21.92 3.88 8.02
C ARG A 223 22.20 5.31 7.58
N ASN A 224 22.21 5.66 6.29
CA ASN A 224 22.19 7.06 5.81
C ASN A 224 22.27 7.11 4.28
N ILE A 225 21.14 7.22 3.57
CA ILE A 225 21.15 7.54 2.14
C ILE A 225 21.00 9.05 1.95
N THR A 226 22.09 9.78 2.13
CA THR A 226 22.36 10.99 1.34
C THR A 226 23.29 10.59 0.20
N PHE A 227 22.76 9.95 -0.84
CA PHE A 227 23.52 9.59 -2.05
C PHE A 227 22.74 9.93 -3.33
N TRP A 228 22.69 11.23 -3.61
CA TRP A 228 22.59 11.75 -4.99
C TRP A 228 23.58 12.92 -5.12
N ARG A 229 24.88 12.63 -5.02
CA ARG A 229 25.91 13.61 -5.37
C ARG A 229 27.09 12.95 -6.06
N HIS A 230 26.83 12.34 -7.21
CA HIS A 230 27.87 12.14 -8.23
C HIS A 230 27.41 12.69 -9.58
N HIS A 231 27.82 13.95 -9.83
CA HIS A 231 28.49 14.41 -11.04
C HIS A 231 27.93 14.00 -12.41
N SER A 232 26.63 14.22 -12.65
CA SER A 232 26.10 14.32 -14.02
C SER A 232 25.98 15.79 -14.39
N ARG A 233 26.71 16.21 -15.43
CA ARG A 233 26.63 17.55 -16.01
C ARG A 233 25.17 17.94 -16.26
N HIS A 234 24.77 19.05 -15.65
CA HIS A 234 23.44 19.65 -15.76
C HIS A 234 23.15 20.08 -17.20
N ASP A 235 22.03 19.59 -17.75
CA ASP A 235 20.96 20.39 -18.42
C ASP A 235 20.01 19.53 -19.27
N GLU A 236 20.15 18.21 -19.32
CA GLU A 236 19.16 17.36 -19.98
C GLU A 236 18.16 16.79 -18.96
N PRO A 237 16.84 16.91 -19.21
CA PRO A 237 15.85 16.29 -18.33
C PRO A 237 16.09 14.77 -18.29
N PRO A 238 15.94 14.12 -17.13
CA PRO A 238 16.30 12.71 -16.91
C PRO A 238 15.57 11.70 -17.81
N LEU A 239 14.61 12.15 -18.62
CA LEU A 239 13.82 11.36 -19.56
C LEU A 239 14.13 11.64 -21.04
N ARG A 240 15.10 12.51 -21.33
CA ARG A 240 15.46 12.85 -22.71
C ARG A 240 15.98 11.60 -23.41
N GLY A 241 15.31 11.18 -24.48
CA GLY A 241 15.72 10.05 -25.32
C GLY A 241 14.95 8.75 -25.11
N ILE A 242 14.05 8.65 -24.13
CA ILE A 242 13.14 7.50 -24.02
C ILE A 242 11.92 7.78 -24.93
N PRO A 243 11.65 6.95 -25.96
CA PRO A 243 10.47 7.15 -26.80
C PRO A 243 9.17 7.03 -25.98
N ASP A 244 8.17 7.87 -26.23
CA ASP A 244 6.87 7.86 -25.53
C ASP A 244 6.15 6.49 -25.56
N LYS A 245 6.47 5.65 -26.56
CA LYS A 245 5.89 4.30 -26.72
C LYS A 245 6.79 3.18 -26.18
N ALA A 246 7.95 3.51 -25.64
CA ALA A 246 8.84 2.52 -25.03
C ALA A 246 8.24 1.99 -23.73
N VAL A 247 8.53 0.73 -23.40
CA VAL A 247 7.96 0.07 -22.23
C VAL A 247 8.43 0.77 -20.95
N GLU A 248 9.67 1.23 -20.93
CA GLU A 248 10.29 1.99 -19.85
C GLU A 248 9.52 3.29 -19.57
N PHE A 249 9.15 4.04 -20.63
CA PHE A 249 8.33 5.25 -20.49
C PHE A 249 6.94 4.93 -19.94
N GLN A 250 6.34 3.83 -20.40
CA GLN A 250 4.98 3.44 -20.01
C GLN A 250 4.92 2.95 -18.55
N ILE A 251 5.94 2.21 -18.10
CA ILE A 251 6.12 1.83 -16.69
C ILE A 251 6.32 3.07 -15.83
N LEU A 252 7.23 3.97 -16.23
CA LEU A 252 7.49 5.21 -15.49
C LEU A 252 6.23 6.08 -15.41
N LEU A 253 5.51 6.25 -16.52
CA LEU A 253 4.27 7.01 -16.58
C LEU A 253 3.21 6.40 -15.67
N HIS A 254 3.15 5.07 -15.56
CA HIS A 254 2.23 4.40 -14.64
C HIS A 254 2.62 4.61 -13.18
N LEU A 255 3.90 4.47 -12.83
CA LEU A 255 4.40 4.76 -11.48
C LEU A 255 4.11 6.22 -11.10
N LEU A 256 4.33 7.15 -12.02
CA LEU A 256 3.99 8.55 -11.85
C LEU A 256 2.48 8.75 -11.65
N ARG A 257 1.63 8.05 -12.42
CA ARG A 257 0.17 8.10 -12.22
C ARG A 257 -0.26 7.55 -10.86
N LEU A 258 0.37 6.49 -10.38
CA LEU A 258 0.09 5.95 -9.04
C LEU A 258 0.50 6.93 -7.96
N GLU A 259 1.72 7.47 -8.03
CA GLU A 259 2.24 8.46 -7.07
C GLU A 259 1.40 9.76 -7.08
N VAL A 260 1.10 10.29 -8.26
CA VAL A 260 0.25 11.49 -8.40
C VAL A 260 -1.19 11.20 -7.96
N GLY A 261 -1.71 10.02 -8.27
CA GLY A 261 -3.03 9.57 -7.80
C GLY A 261 -3.10 9.54 -6.28
N GLN A 262 -2.13 8.91 -5.64
CA GLN A 262 -2.01 8.86 -4.18
C GLN A 262 -1.91 10.26 -3.59
N ARG A 263 -1.03 11.13 -4.12
CA ARG A 263 -0.91 12.52 -3.65
C ARG A 263 -2.18 13.33 -3.85
N LEU A 264 -2.92 13.08 -4.94
CA LEU A 264 -4.19 13.76 -5.20
C LEU A 264 -5.28 13.28 -4.23
N GLU A 265 -5.32 11.97 -3.94
CA GLU A 265 -6.18 11.42 -2.90
C GLU A 265 -5.83 12.01 -1.54
N ASP A 266 -4.55 12.02 -1.15
CA ASP A 266 -4.08 12.64 0.09
C ASP A 266 -4.43 14.13 0.15
N LEU A 267 -4.31 14.86 -0.96
CA LEU A 267 -4.70 16.26 -1.05
C LEU A 267 -6.22 16.44 -0.92
N HIS A 268 -7.03 15.59 -1.54
CA HIS A 268 -8.48 15.60 -1.39
C HIS A 268 -8.90 15.28 0.04
N GLU A 269 -8.23 14.33 0.69
CA GLU A 269 -8.40 14.05 2.10
C GLU A 269 -8.09 15.30 2.93
N VAL A 270 -6.93 15.93 2.71
CA VAL A 270 -6.52 17.16 3.41
C VAL A 270 -7.52 18.31 3.18
N MET A 271 -7.97 18.51 1.94
CA MET A 271 -8.97 19.52 1.60
C MET A 271 -10.34 19.22 2.22
N ALA A 272 -10.68 17.96 2.45
CA ALA A 272 -11.86 17.52 3.17
C ALA A 272 -11.70 17.61 4.71
N GLY A 273 -10.56 18.11 5.20
CA GLY A 273 -10.25 18.17 6.64
C GLY A 273 -9.83 16.82 7.23
N ARG A 274 -9.47 15.84 6.39
CA ARG A 274 -9.04 14.50 6.77
C ARG A 274 -7.51 14.40 6.59
N CYS A 275 -6.77 13.94 7.60
CA CYS A 275 -5.30 13.78 7.42
C CYS A 275 -4.99 12.54 6.56
N PRO A 276 -3.89 12.53 5.78
CA PRO A 276 -3.46 11.39 4.97
C PRO A 276 -3.35 10.10 5.80
N ARG A 277 -3.48 8.95 5.13
CA ARG A 277 -3.32 7.63 5.75
C ARG A 277 -1.84 7.46 6.13
N PRO A 278 -1.50 7.06 7.37
CA PRO A 278 -0.11 6.74 7.72
C PRO A 278 0.32 5.51 6.91
N GLU A 279 1.57 5.52 6.45
CA GLU A 279 2.18 4.36 5.82
C GLU A 279 2.18 3.20 6.82
N LEU A 280 1.55 2.08 6.46
CA LEU A 280 1.54 0.89 7.29
C LEU A 280 2.98 0.37 7.40
N GLN A 281 3.60 0.58 8.55
CA GLN A 281 4.78 -0.18 8.94
C GLN A 281 4.29 -1.42 9.68
N GLU A 282 4.45 -2.60 9.08
CA GLU A 282 3.84 -3.89 9.47
C GLU A 282 4.29 -4.47 10.84
N ASP A 283 5.07 -3.73 11.65
CA ASP A 283 5.62 -4.20 12.93
C ASP A 283 4.74 -3.87 14.15
N LEU A 284 3.55 -4.48 14.22
CA LEU A 284 2.74 -4.53 15.44
C LEU A 284 3.01 -5.83 16.20
N ALA A 285 3.83 -5.76 17.26
CA ALA A 285 4.02 -6.85 18.20
C ALA A 285 2.71 -7.19 18.96
N PRO A 286 2.48 -8.47 19.36
CA PRO A 286 1.21 -8.90 19.96
C PRO A 286 0.95 -8.28 21.34
N TRP A 287 -0.25 -7.75 21.54
CA TRP A 287 -0.72 -7.07 22.77
C TRP A 287 -1.10 -8.03 23.93
N GLU A 288 -0.74 -9.31 23.86
CA GLU A 288 -1.36 -10.34 24.72
C GLU A 288 -0.83 -10.35 26.17
N ASP A 289 0.29 -9.69 26.47
CA ASP A 289 0.97 -9.84 27.77
C ASP A 289 0.51 -8.87 28.88
N PHE A 290 -0.31 -7.85 28.59
CA PHE A 290 -0.66 -6.81 29.58
C PHE A 290 -1.93 -7.08 30.41
N VAL A 291 -2.75 -8.07 30.03
CA VAL A 291 -4.01 -8.41 30.73
C VAL A 291 -3.96 -9.83 31.30
N SER A 292 -2.95 -10.13 32.11
CA SER A 292 -2.84 -11.42 32.79
C SER A 292 -3.70 -11.44 34.06
N GLY A 293 -4.91 -11.96 33.95
CA GLY A 293 -5.76 -12.35 35.09
C GLY A 293 -7.01 -13.14 34.72
N ARG A 294 -7.64 -12.86 33.57
CA ARG A 294 -8.68 -13.72 32.98
C ARG A 294 -8.58 -13.65 31.47
N ALA A 295 -8.31 -14.79 30.85
CA ALA A 295 -8.23 -14.92 29.40
C ALA A 295 -9.62 -14.68 28.79
N VAL A 296 -9.80 -13.52 28.16
CA VAL A 296 -10.88 -13.34 27.18
C VAL A 296 -10.35 -13.91 25.86
N GLN A 297 -10.61 -15.19 25.63
CA GLN A 297 -10.46 -15.80 24.30
C GLN A 297 -11.57 -15.25 23.41
N ASN A 298 -11.28 -14.25 22.59
CA ASN A 298 -12.09 -13.92 21.41
C ASN A 298 -11.20 -13.33 20.31
N SER A 299 -10.99 -14.16 19.29
CA SER A 299 -10.82 -13.91 17.84
C SER A 299 -10.23 -12.59 17.32
N ASP A 300 -9.24 -12.76 16.41
CA ASP A 300 -8.82 -11.88 15.31
C ASP A 300 -8.37 -10.45 15.66
N SER A 301 -7.10 -10.33 16.05
CA SER A 301 -6.37 -9.06 16.16
C SER A 301 -6.16 -8.32 14.83
N ARG A 302 -6.61 -8.88 13.70
CA ARG A 302 -6.48 -8.28 12.35
C ARG A 302 -7.57 -7.26 12.00
N ASP A 303 -8.64 -7.17 12.79
CA ASP A 303 -9.75 -6.25 12.53
C ASP A 303 -9.61 -4.90 13.27
N SER A 304 -8.39 -4.37 13.30
CA SER A 304 -8.15 -2.98 13.71
C SER A 304 -8.68 -2.06 12.63
N LEU A 305 -9.92 -1.62 12.76
CA LEU A 305 -10.60 -0.75 11.79
C LEU A 305 -10.27 0.73 12.06
N TRP A 306 -9.97 1.47 10.98
CA TRP A 306 -9.66 2.90 11.03
C TRP A 306 -10.95 3.71 11.18
N ALA A 307 -11.23 4.23 12.37
CA ALA A 307 -12.47 4.98 12.64
C ALA A 307 -12.54 6.36 11.99
N SER A 308 -11.42 6.87 11.44
CA SER A 308 -11.39 8.20 10.83
C SER A 308 -12.34 8.37 9.63
N SER A 309 -12.87 7.28 9.07
CA SER A 309 -13.87 7.29 7.98
C SER A 309 -15.28 6.90 8.41
N LEU A 310 -15.50 6.47 9.66
CA LEU A 310 -16.79 5.99 10.14
C LEU A 310 -17.58 7.08 10.88
N PRO A 311 -18.91 7.11 10.76
CA PRO A 311 -19.76 7.93 11.63
C PRO A 311 -19.46 7.67 13.11
N LEU A 312 -19.48 8.72 13.93
CA LEU A 312 -19.22 8.63 15.37
C LEU A 312 -20.04 7.53 16.06
N GLN A 313 -21.30 7.34 15.65
CA GLN A 313 -22.18 6.31 16.22
C GLN A 313 -21.67 4.89 15.97
N GLU A 314 -21.01 4.65 14.84
CA GLU A 314 -20.41 3.36 14.50
C GLU A 314 -19.12 3.14 15.29
N VAL A 315 -18.29 4.17 15.44
CA VAL A 315 -17.09 4.13 16.31
C VAL A 315 -17.47 3.78 17.75
N VAL A 316 -18.53 4.44 18.26
CA VAL A 316 -19.09 4.17 19.59
C VAL A 316 -19.57 2.72 19.68
N ALA A 317 -20.38 2.26 18.73
CA ALA A 317 -20.90 0.90 18.71
C ALA A 317 -19.77 -0.14 18.70
N MET A 318 -18.74 0.07 17.88
CA MET A 318 -17.58 -0.81 17.79
C MET A 318 -16.79 -0.87 19.10
N LEU A 319 -16.58 0.28 19.75
CA LEU A 319 -15.94 0.32 21.07
C LEU A 319 -16.75 -0.48 22.11
N PHE A 320 -18.09 -0.34 22.10
CA PHE A 320 -18.98 -1.08 23.00
C PHE A 320 -19.11 -2.58 22.67
N GLU A 321 -18.78 -2.99 21.44
CA GLU A 321 -18.63 -4.38 21.02
C GLU A 321 -17.26 -4.98 21.42
N GLY A 322 -16.40 -4.20 22.09
CA GLY A 322 -15.05 -4.64 22.50
C GLY A 322 -14.01 -4.61 21.40
N LYS A 323 -14.31 -4.02 20.23
CA LYS A 323 -13.35 -3.86 19.14
C LYS A 323 -12.37 -2.72 19.45
N GLY A 324 -11.10 -2.92 19.11
CA GLY A 324 -10.10 -1.86 19.14
C GLY A 324 -10.34 -0.88 17.99
N VAL A 325 -10.28 0.42 18.28
CA VAL A 325 -10.58 1.47 17.31
C VAL A 325 -9.46 2.49 17.29
N TRP A 326 -8.92 2.76 16.09
CA TRP A 326 -7.92 3.81 15.89
C TRP A 326 -8.58 5.12 15.49
N THR A 327 -8.36 6.18 16.28
CA THR A 327 -8.86 7.54 16.03
C THR A 327 -7.73 8.57 16.10
N LYS A 328 -7.94 9.79 15.57
CA LYS A 328 -6.96 10.89 15.64
C LYS A 328 -7.22 11.79 16.84
N CYS A 329 -6.16 12.14 17.58
CA CYS A 329 -6.13 13.17 18.61
C CYS A 329 -6.25 14.55 17.93
N LEU A 330 -7.38 15.24 18.04
CA LEU A 330 -7.60 16.51 17.30
C LEU A 330 -7.38 17.77 18.13
N VAL A 331 -7.14 17.63 19.42
CA VAL A 331 -6.84 18.72 20.37
C VAL A 331 -5.63 18.27 21.20
N PRO A 332 -4.74 19.16 21.64
CA PRO A 332 -3.60 18.73 22.45
C PRO A 332 -4.11 18.24 23.82
N VAL A 333 -3.77 17.00 24.20
CA VAL A 333 -3.95 16.53 25.57
C VAL A 333 -2.64 16.80 26.31
N GLY A 334 -2.55 17.97 26.93
CA GLY A 334 -1.42 18.30 27.80
C GLY A 334 -1.56 17.59 29.14
N PRO A 335 -0.47 17.04 29.72
CA PRO A 335 -0.52 16.53 31.07
C PRO A 335 -0.78 17.69 32.05
N GLN A 336 -1.71 17.49 33.00
CA GLN A 336 -1.63 18.28 34.24
C GLN A 336 -0.42 17.77 35.02
N PRO A 337 0.46 18.65 35.52
CA PRO A 337 1.75 18.27 36.11
C PRO A 337 1.64 17.35 37.35
N ASP A 338 0.46 17.24 37.97
CA ASP A 338 0.27 16.58 39.26
C ASP A 338 -0.48 15.23 39.20
N LYS A 339 -0.76 14.68 38.01
CA LYS A 339 -1.53 13.43 37.86
C LYS A 339 -0.87 12.46 36.88
N VAL A 340 -0.55 11.27 37.38
CA VAL A 340 0.40 10.29 36.80
C VAL A 340 -0.16 9.52 35.58
N ASP A 341 -1.46 9.59 35.30
CA ASP A 341 -2.12 8.63 34.39
C ASP A 341 -2.65 9.21 33.06
N PHE A 342 -2.12 10.35 32.58
CA PHE A 342 -2.57 10.91 31.30
C PHE A 342 -1.83 10.34 30.09
N LEU A 343 -2.58 9.97 29.05
CA LEU A 343 -2.03 9.72 27.71
C LEU A 343 -1.64 11.07 27.10
N THR A 344 -0.35 11.29 26.87
CA THR A 344 0.12 12.50 26.19
C THR A 344 0.03 12.27 24.69
N CYS A 345 -0.84 13.00 24.00
CA CYS A 345 -0.93 12.98 22.54
C CYS A 345 -0.81 14.39 21.97
N ARG A 346 -0.06 14.51 20.88
CA ARG A 346 -0.03 15.70 20.04
C ARG A 346 -1.27 15.71 19.15
N VAL A 347 -1.66 16.90 18.73
CA VAL A 347 -2.66 17.05 17.66
C VAL A 347 -2.17 16.27 16.43
N GLN A 348 -3.05 15.47 15.84
CA GLN A 348 -2.85 14.48 14.78
C GLN A 348 -2.27 13.13 15.18
N ASP A 349 -1.92 12.90 16.45
CA ASP A 349 -1.48 11.56 16.87
C ASP A 349 -2.63 10.56 16.75
N PHE A 350 -2.32 9.34 16.29
CA PHE A 350 -3.28 8.24 16.30
C PHE A 350 -3.35 7.61 17.67
N ILE A 351 -4.55 7.55 18.23
CA ILE A 351 -4.88 6.89 19.49
C ILE A 351 -5.65 5.61 19.18
N CYS A 352 -5.16 4.47 19.66
CA CYS A 352 -5.95 3.26 19.73
C CYS A 352 -6.78 3.29 21.01
N LEU A 353 -8.08 3.06 20.92
CA LEU A 353 -9.00 2.93 22.04
C LEU A 353 -9.56 1.51 22.06
N LYS A 354 -9.48 0.83 23.21
CA LYS A 354 -10.09 -0.48 23.43
C LYS A 354 -10.86 -0.45 24.73
N GLN A 355 -12.15 -0.79 24.70
CA GLN A 355 -12.93 -0.85 25.94
C GLN A 355 -12.37 -1.94 26.86
N VAL A 356 -12.18 -1.59 28.13
CA VAL A 356 -11.88 -2.53 29.21
C VAL A 356 -13.05 -2.44 30.16
N VAL A 357 -13.84 -3.50 30.26
CA VAL A 357 -14.90 -3.56 31.26
C VAL A 357 -14.25 -4.02 32.56
N GLU A 358 -13.99 -3.09 33.47
CA GLU A 358 -13.68 -3.47 34.85
C GLU A 358 -14.96 -3.98 35.52
N VAL A 359 -14.93 -5.25 35.93
CA VAL A 359 -15.94 -5.83 36.81
C VAL A 359 -15.67 -5.29 38.21
N VAL A 360 -16.33 -4.20 38.57
CA VAL A 360 -16.33 -3.71 39.95
C VAL A 360 -17.14 -4.70 40.80
N ASP A 361 -16.57 -5.12 41.93
CA ASP A 361 -17.11 -6.10 42.88
C ASP A 361 -18.61 -5.88 43.15
N GLU A 362 -19.42 -6.95 43.02
CA GLU A 362 -20.89 -6.93 43.15
C GLU A 362 -21.41 -6.49 44.53
N HIS A 363 -20.53 -6.19 45.49
CA HIS A 363 -20.87 -5.93 46.89
C HIS A 363 -20.90 -4.45 47.27
N ASP A 364 -20.49 -3.55 46.37
CA ASP A 364 -20.63 -2.12 46.57
C ASP A 364 -21.53 -1.60 45.43
N ASP A 365 -22.56 -0.83 45.73
CA ASP A 365 -23.51 -0.23 44.77
C ASP A 365 -22.83 0.83 43.85
N LYS A 366 -21.51 0.70 43.68
CA LYS A 366 -20.60 1.52 42.89
C LYS A 366 -20.70 1.05 41.44
N PHE A 367 -21.38 1.87 40.68
CA PHE A 367 -21.57 1.77 39.24
C PHE A 367 -20.29 1.36 38.50
N SER A 368 -20.42 0.43 37.55
CA SER A 368 -19.36 0.06 36.62
C SER A 368 -19.00 1.27 35.74
N GLU A 369 -17.82 1.83 35.98
CA GLU A 369 -17.26 2.87 35.14
C GLU A 369 -16.67 2.22 33.88
N VAL A 370 -17.07 2.71 32.70
CA VAL A 370 -16.48 2.24 31.45
C VAL A 370 -15.11 2.88 31.30
N THR A 371 -14.07 2.07 31.35
CA THR A 371 -12.68 2.48 31.10
C THR A 371 -12.24 2.02 29.71
N PHE A 372 -11.29 2.75 29.14
CA PHE A 372 -10.69 2.47 27.84
C PHE A 372 -9.19 2.29 28.04
N LEU A 373 -8.62 1.22 27.51
CA LEU A 373 -7.18 1.16 27.28
C LEU A 373 -6.87 2.04 26.08
N ALA A 374 -5.95 3.00 26.25
CA ALA A 374 -5.54 3.90 25.19
C ALA A 374 -4.03 3.98 25.06
N HIS A 375 -3.52 3.98 23.84
CA HIS A 375 -2.12 4.22 23.54
C HIS A 375 -1.98 5.00 22.23
N THR A 376 -0.84 5.65 22.02
CA THR A 376 -0.57 6.31 20.74
C THR A 376 0.19 5.39 19.79
N ALA A 377 0.31 5.76 18.52
CA ALA A 377 1.20 5.06 17.59
C ALA A 377 2.68 5.16 18.02
N SER A 378 3.08 6.29 18.62
CA SER A 378 4.45 6.55 19.07
C SER A 378 4.77 6.02 20.48
N ASP A 379 3.78 5.95 21.35
CA ASP A 379 3.89 5.44 22.71
C ASP A 379 2.94 4.26 22.88
N LYS A 380 3.53 3.05 22.82
CA LYS A 380 2.83 1.77 22.91
C LYS A 380 2.47 1.40 24.36
N GLN A 381 2.82 2.21 25.36
CA GLN A 381 2.37 1.98 26.74
C GLN A 381 0.89 2.34 26.86
N ALA A 382 0.05 1.31 27.00
CA ALA A 382 -1.37 1.52 27.16
C ALA A 382 -1.70 2.05 28.55
N LYS A 383 -2.53 3.10 28.58
CA LYS A 383 -3.00 3.75 29.80
C LYS A 383 -4.52 3.61 29.90
N LEU A 384 -5.02 3.47 31.12
CA LEU A 384 -6.46 3.49 31.38
C LEU A 384 -6.98 4.92 31.30
N LEU A 385 -7.94 5.15 30.41
CA LEU A 385 -8.67 6.40 30.28
C LEU A 385 -10.12 6.19 30.72
N SER A 386 -10.64 7.09 31.55
CA SER A 386 -12.08 7.11 31.81
C SER A 386 -12.84 7.54 30.56
N SER A 387 -14.08 7.09 30.41
CA SER A 387 -14.93 7.50 29.28
C SER A 387 -15.09 9.02 29.12
N ASP A 388 -14.97 9.78 30.22
CA ASP A 388 -15.03 11.24 30.19
C ASP A 388 -13.79 11.88 29.59
N ALA A 389 -12.61 11.28 29.78
CA ALA A 389 -11.35 11.79 29.25
C ALA A 389 -11.26 11.71 27.71
N VAL A 390 -12.12 10.89 27.10
CA VAL A 390 -12.16 10.66 25.64
C VAL A 390 -13.25 11.50 24.95
N CYS A 391 -14.11 12.18 25.73
CA CYS A 391 -15.26 12.93 25.23
C CYS A 391 -15.11 14.44 25.42
N SER A 392 -15.42 15.18 24.36
CA SER A 392 -15.86 16.58 24.45
C SER A 392 -17.38 16.59 24.62
N TRP A 393 -17.94 17.64 25.18
CA TRP A 393 -19.37 17.66 25.47
C TRP A 393 -20.02 18.89 24.84
N LEU A 394 -20.91 18.65 23.87
CA LEU A 394 -21.66 19.72 23.24
C LEU A 394 -22.82 20.13 24.15
N VAL A 395 -22.85 21.41 24.52
CA VAL A 395 -23.95 21.98 25.31
C VAL A 395 -25.21 22.08 24.44
N LEU A 396 -26.27 21.39 24.82
CA LEU A 396 -27.56 21.40 24.10
C LEU A 396 -28.49 22.51 24.58
N HIS A 397 -28.35 22.90 25.84
CA HIS A 397 -29.23 23.85 26.51
C HIS A 397 -28.42 24.86 27.31
N ASN A 398 -28.84 26.12 27.30
CA ASN A 398 -28.25 27.15 28.14
C ASN A 398 -28.38 26.75 29.62
N PHE A 399 -27.30 26.92 30.37
CA PHE A 399 -27.27 26.79 31.82
C PHE A 399 -26.83 28.12 32.42
N LEU A 400 -27.78 28.82 33.02
CA LEU A 400 -27.53 30.06 33.75
C LEU A 400 -27.72 29.75 35.25
N PRO A 401 -26.65 29.62 36.03
CA PRO A 401 -26.75 29.38 37.47
C PRO A 401 -27.62 30.46 38.13
N ASP A 402 -28.56 30.06 38.97
CA ASP A 402 -29.34 31.00 39.78
C ASP A 402 -28.49 31.49 40.96
N GLN A 403 -28.44 32.80 41.19
CA GLN A 403 -27.74 33.40 42.33
C GLN A 403 -28.25 32.89 43.68
N SER A 404 -29.49 32.42 43.74
CA SER A 404 -30.09 31.80 44.92
C SER A 404 -29.52 30.40 45.23
N HIS A 405 -28.82 29.77 44.28
CA HIS A 405 -28.28 28.43 44.45
C HIS A 405 -27.12 28.41 45.44
N GLN A 406 -27.16 27.53 46.45
CA GLN A 406 -26.15 27.46 47.52
C GLN A 406 -24.70 27.31 46.99
N ARG A 407 -24.56 26.70 45.82
CA ARG A 407 -23.27 26.49 45.13
C ARG A 407 -23.02 27.43 43.95
N PHE A 408 -23.73 28.56 43.84
CA PHE A 408 -23.67 29.47 42.68
C PHE A 408 -22.25 29.78 42.21
N ARG A 409 -21.33 30.08 43.14
CA ARG A 409 -19.92 30.39 42.83
C ARG A 409 -19.11 29.22 42.27
N GLN A 410 -19.61 28.00 42.42
CA GLN A 410 -18.98 26.77 41.92
C GLN A 410 -19.60 26.33 40.60
N LEU A 411 -20.70 26.95 40.14
CA LEU A 411 -21.38 26.57 38.90
C LEU A 411 -20.81 27.36 37.72
N VAL A 412 -20.56 26.66 36.60
CA VAL A 412 -20.15 27.32 35.36
C VAL A 412 -21.37 27.65 34.52
N LYS A 413 -21.34 28.80 33.85
CA LYS A 413 -22.35 29.19 32.88
C LYS A 413 -22.10 28.47 31.56
N LEU A 414 -23.13 27.85 30.98
CA LEU A 414 -23.03 27.17 29.70
C LEU A 414 -23.98 27.82 28.69
N HIS A 415 -23.51 28.04 27.46
CA HIS A 415 -24.36 28.43 26.35
C HIS A 415 -24.56 27.25 25.39
N LYS A 416 -25.77 27.15 24.83
CA LYS A 416 -26.08 26.18 23.79
C LYS A 416 -25.11 26.36 22.62
N GLY A 417 -24.46 25.28 22.22
CA GLY A 417 -23.44 25.26 21.18
C GLY A 417 -22.01 25.34 21.71
N ASP A 418 -21.81 25.64 23.00
CA ASP A 418 -20.49 25.60 23.61
C ASP A 418 -19.96 24.16 23.68
N THR A 419 -18.63 24.03 23.77
CA THR A 419 -17.95 22.76 24.06
C THR A 419 -17.40 22.78 25.48
N ALA A 420 -17.84 21.82 26.30
CA ALA A 420 -17.35 21.59 27.65
C ALA A 420 -16.42 20.38 27.71
N ILE A 421 -15.37 20.47 28.54
CA ILE A 421 -14.53 19.33 28.96
C ILE A 421 -14.97 18.93 30.36
N VAL A 422 -15.30 17.66 30.55
CA VAL A 422 -15.53 17.10 31.89
C VAL A 422 -14.20 16.70 32.49
N THR A 423 -13.84 17.28 33.64
CA THR A 423 -12.61 16.94 34.38
C THR A 423 -12.88 15.97 35.52
N GLU A 424 -14.07 15.98 36.10
CA GLU A 424 -14.43 15.13 37.25
C GLU A 424 -15.96 14.90 37.31
N ARG A 425 -16.44 13.66 37.45
CA ARG A 425 -17.86 13.38 37.76
C ARG A 425 -18.11 13.47 39.26
N ARG A 426 -19.07 14.30 39.66
CA ARG A 426 -19.40 14.52 41.07
C ARG A 426 -20.45 13.53 41.60
N ARG A 427 -21.44 13.11 40.79
CA ARG A 427 -22.51 12.16 41.19
C ARG A 427 -23.37 11.70 40.01
N GLY A 428 -23.64 10.40 39.90
CA GLY A 428 -24.65 9.79 39.02
C GLY A 428 -24.19 9.42 37.61
N LYS A 429 -25.04 8.68 36.86
CA LYS A 429 -24.87 8.37 35.42
C LYS A 429 -24.98 9.65 34.56
N TRP A 430 -25.36 9.53 33.29
CA TRP A 430 -25.55 10.61 32.30
C TRP A 430 -26.50 11.76 32.70
N ASN A 431 -27.21 11.65 33.82
CA ASN A 431 -28.08 12.69 34.38
C ASN A 431 -27.46 13.42 35.59
N GLY A 432 -26.18 13.17 35.85
CA GLY A 432 -25.42 13.62 37.02
C GLY A 432 -24.85 15.03 36.94
N TRP A 433 -24.05 15.38 37.95
CA TRP A 433 -23.24 16.60 37.97
C TRP A 433 -21.78 16.28 37.67
N ALA A 434 -21.11 17.17 36.94
CA ALA A 434 -19.71 17.09 36.61
C ALA A 434 -19.03 18.45 36.82
N LYS A 435 -17.75 18.45 37.16
CA LYS A 435 -16.85 19.61 37.12
C LYS A 435 -16.13 19.63 35.78
N GLY A 436 -15.90 20.82 35.24
CA GLY A 436 -15.18 20.97 33.99
C GLY A 436 -14.99 22.42 33.55
N SER A 437 -14.46 22.60 32.35
CA SER A 437 -14.22 23.91 31.73
C SER A 437 -14.89 24.01 30.35
N VAL A 438 -15.21 25.24 29.93
CA VAL A 438 -15.76 25.54 28.60
C VAL A 438 -14.61 26.02 27.70
N ILE A 439 -14.45 25.47 26.49
CA ILE A 439 -13.31 25.81 25.60
C ILE A 439 -13.68 26.84 24.53
N ALA A 440 -14.93 26.83 24.06
CA ALA A 440 -15.33 27.65 22.93
C ALA A 440 -16.79 28.06 23.08
N SER A 441 -17.03 29.38 23.09
CA SER A 441 -18.35 29.92 22.84
C SER A 441 -18.41 30.52 21.46
N SER A 442 -19.31 30.00 20.64
CA SER A 442 -19.60 30.55 19.30
C SER A 442 -20.09 32.01 19.33
N GLN A 443 -20.37 32.56 20.52
CA GLN A 443 -20.94 33.89 20.71
C GLN A 443 -20.03 34.88 21.46
N SER A 444 -18.87 34.47 22.01
CA SER A 444 -18.00 35.37 22.78
C SER A 444 -16.58 35.43 22.21
N ILE A 445 -16.34 36.36 21.29
CA ILE A 445 -15.01 36.62 20.73
C ILE A 445 -14.13 37.49 21.67
N GLN A 446 -14.64 37.95 22.82
CA GLN A 446 -13.94 38.98 23.61
C GLN A 446 -13.97 38.84 25.15
N SER A 447 -14.25 37.67 25.72
CA SER A 447 -14.16 37.51 27.19
C SER A 447 -13.19 36.39 27.58
N ASP A 448 -12.11 36.75 28.27
CA ASP A 448 -11.09 35.85 28.87
C ASP A 448 -11.63 34.97 30.03
N ASP A 449 -12.94 35.01 30.31
CA ASP A 449 -13.58 34.23 31.37
C ASP A 449 -13.91 32.80 30.90
N PHE A 450 -12.86 31.99 30.66
CA PHE A 450 -13.02 30.54 30.64
C PHE A 450 -13.24 30.04 32.07
N GLY A 451 -14.50 29.99 32.50
CA GLY A 451 -14.87 29.50 33.83
C GLY A 451 -14.70 27.99 33.96
N GLU A 452 -14.01 27.54 35.00
CA GLU A 452 -14.08 26.16 35.48
C GLU A 452 -15.17 26.06 36.56
N GLY A 453 -16.04 25.05 36.48
CA GLY A 453 -17.09 24.86 37.47
C GLY A 453 -17.95 23.63 37.22
N ASP A 454 -18.94 23.47 38.09
CA ASP A 454 -19.89 22.36 38.11
C ASP A 454 -21.07 22.65 37.15
N PHE A 455 -21.49 21.62 36.41
CA PHE A 455 -22.64 21.64 35.51
C PHE A 455 -23.36 20.29 35.46
N LYS A 456 -24.61 20.29 34.98
CA LYS A 456 -25.40 19.06 34.80
C LYS A 456 -25.07 18.40 33.47
N LEU A 457 -24.72 17.10 33.50
CA LEU A 457 -24.45 16.31 32.30
C LEU A 457 -25.68 16.15 31.40
N ALA A 458 -26.89 16.20 31.96
CA ALA A 458 -28.13 16.12 31.19
C ALA A 458 -28.34 17.28 30.20
N LEU A 459 -27.57 18.37 30.36
CA LEU A 459 -27.59 19.53 29.46
C LEU A 459 -26.64 19.35 28.28
N LEU A 460 -25.87 18.27 28.28
CA LEU A 460 -24.78 18.02 27.37
C LEU A 460 -25.04 16.75 26.55
N ARG A 461 -24.39 16.68 25.40
CA ARG A 461 -24.29 15.46 24.61
C ARG A 461 -22.81 15.11 24.43
N PRO A 462 -22.37 13.90 24.80
CA PRO A 462 -21.02 13.48 24.53
C PRO A 462 -20.76 13.50 23.03
N GLN A 463 -19.64 14.08 22.66
CA GLN A 463 -19.00 13.96 21.36
C GLN A 463 -17.63 13.36 21.65
N ILE A 464 -17.44 12.07 21.37
CA ILE A 464 -16.09 11.49 21.36
C ILE A 464 -15.22 12.42 20.51
N TRP A 465 -13.99 12.65 20.93
CA TRP A 465 -12.99 13.41 20.18
C TRP A 465 -12.79 12.87 18.75
N ILE A 466 -13.70 13.26 17.87
CA ILE A 466 -13.73 13.06 16.43
C ILE A 466 -14.52 14.27 15.90
N ALA A 467 -13.90 15.46 15.91
CA ALA A 467 -14.52 16.65 15.38
C ALA A 467 -14.28 16.75 13.87
N ARG A 468 -15.36 16.71 13.10
CA ARG A 468 -15.43 17.24 11.74
C ARG A 468 -15.34 18.77 11.84
N ILE A 469 -14.26 19.36 11.34
CA ILE A 469 -14.14 20.83 11.23
C ILE A 469 -14.69 21.24 9.86
N GLU A 470 -15.80 21.96 9.84
CA GLU A 470 -16.21 22.74 8.67
C GLU A 470 -15.23 23.91 8.49
N ALA A 471 -14.59 23.96 7.32
CA ALA A 471 -13.59 24.96 6.99
C ALA A 471 -14.21 26.38 7.00
N GLN A 472 -13.80 27.22 7.95
CA GLN A 472 -13.93 28.66 7.80
C GLN A 472 -12.94 29.13 6.74
N ARG A 473 -13.48 29.65 5.63
CA ARG A 473 -12.74 30.39 4.62
C ARG A 473 -12.13 31.65 5.25
N TYR A 474 -10.81 31.75 5.25
CA TYR A 474 -10.13 33.03 5.48
C TYR A 474 -10.42 33.96 4.29
N PRO A 475 -10.84 35.22 4.50
CA PRO A 475 -10.79 36.21 3.43
C PRO A 475 -9.33 36.56 3.15
N LYS A 476 -8.93 36.46 1.87
CA LYS A 476 -7.70 37.10 1.38
C LYS A 476 -7.78 38.58 1.70
N LYS A 477 -6.87 39.08 2.54
CA LYS A 477 -6.62 40.52 2.63
C LYS A 477 -5.95 40.95 1.34
N VAL A 478 -6.72 41.64 0.51
CA VAL A 478 -6.25 42.53 -0.55
C VAL A 478 -5.67 43.79 0.12
N GLU A 479 -4.60 44.29 -0.48
CA GLU A 479 -3.72 45.39 -0.07
C GLU A 479 -4.44 46.73 0.19
N SER A 480 -3.82 47.60 0.99
CA SER A 480 -3.66 49.03 0.65
C SER A 480 -2.80 49.78 1.68
N GLY A 481 -1.67 50.31 1.19
CA GLY A 481 -1.20 51.69 1.41
C GLY A 481 -0.86 52.16 2.81
N MET A 482 0.44 52.13 3.13
CA MET A 482 1.24 53.35 3.29
C MET A 482 2.72 53.05 3.03
#